data_AF-A0A818FPI5-F1
#
_entry.id   AF-A0A818FPI5-F1
#
_cell.length_a   1.000
_cell.length_b   1.000
_cell.length_c   1.000
_cell.angle_alpha   90.00
_cell.angle_beta   90.00
_cell.angle_gamma   90.00
#
_symmetry.space_group_name_H-M   'P 1'
#
loop_
_entity.id
_entity.type
_entity.pdbx_description
1 polymer ?
#
loop_
_entity_poly.entity_id
_entity_poly.type
_entity_poly.pdbx_seq_one_letter_code
_entity_poly.pdbx_strand_id
1 'polypeptide(L)'
;MSFALTDFIRKDLNVATIDLRDLQKLPIPGLGVSCPDESNPFLLHCNVLINDGPYRGVMIHLILHIPEDYPLTGPAGNIAPGLEFDSTYHGHIHEDNRHGHALCNDLLTNYASYFRHIDQGGNKQASGWSPGYTLSTALLQIVTFFAEPDLHTTPSLAHINHLHDMVKKFKCLTCSHTYDQPNPPIIDYTVTNAPQIDKSETEELTLKRELIEKLTCGVTKLNILEDKICVGYPLLIKRDRYGRLWSEVVLELISYDAYVAEIQKSGGNKLDYYENLKFRSVTGKDYNHWLPIYINEEHFQKCQILIQNSISIIHNGTALGSAQYDFKPSMALSVLTTLMNKSSVQLFNGQMFESKHAIEAYCHFLRLLMHFIDIYPELGKLNVVFV
;
A
#
# COMPACT_ATOMS: atom_id res chain seq x y z
N MET A 1 -30.08 -18.53 18.46
CA MET A 1 -30.67 -17.99 17.22
C MET A 1 -29.60 -18.02 16.16
N SER A 2 -29.77 -18.92 15.19
CA SER A 2 -28.87 -19.13 14.05
C SER A 2 -29.11 -18.02 13.03
N PHE A 3 -28.17 -17.09 12.90
CA PHE A 3 -28.19 -16.12 11.81
C PHE A 3 -27.39 -16.67 10.64
N ALA A 4 -28.08 -16.88 9.53
CA ALA A 4 -27.51 -17.14 8.22
C ALA A 4 -26.55 -15.98 7.87
N LEU A 5 -25.26 -16.29 7.81
CA LEU A 5 -24.16 -15.37 7.50
C LEU A 5 -23.28 -15.95 6.38
N THR A 6 -23.89 -16.71 5.48
CA THR A 6 -23.21 -17.39 4.36
C THR A 6 -23.27 -16.63 3.04
N ASP A 7 -23.95 -15.48 2.95
CA ASP A 7 -24.18 -14.78 1.68
C ASP A 7 -23.44 -13.43 1.52
N PHE A 8 -22.47 -13.09 2.40
CA PHE A 8 -21.83 -11.76 2.37
C PHE A 8 -20.39 -11.70 1.83
N ILE A 9 -19.79 -12.80 1.35
CA ILE A 9 -18.34 -12.85 1.05
C ILE A 9 -17.99 -12.84 -0.46
N ARG A 10 -18.96 -12.84 -1.38
CA ARG A 10 -18.63 -12.75 -2.82
C ARG A 10 -19.53 -11.76 -3.57
N LYS A 11 -19.16 -10.49 -3.50
CA LYS A 11 -19.34 -9.56 -4.60
C LYS A 11 -18.00 -8.90 -4.88
N ASP A 12 -17.30 -9.53 -5.80
CA ASP A 12 -16.04 -9.18 -6.44
C ASP A 12 -15.84 -7.66 -6.61
N LEU A 13 -15.09 -7.03 -5.71
CA LEU A 13 -14.27 -5.88 -6.09
C LEU A 13 -12.86 -6.42 -6.34
N ASN A 14 -12.49 -6.53 -7.61
CA ASN A 14 -11.10 -6.75 -8.00
C ASN A 14 -10.28 -5.55 -7.51
N VAL A 15 -9.26 -5.81 -6.69
CA VAL A 15 -8.39 -4.78 -6.12
C VAL A 15 -7.76 -3.89 -7.19
N ALA A 16 -7.46 -4.44 -8.38
CA ALA A 16 -6.99 -3.67 -9.52
C ALA A 16 -8.02 -2.64 -10.02
N THR A 17 -9.32 -2.98 -9.95
CA THR A 17 -10.40 -2.06 -10.32
C THR A 17 -10.55 -0.92 -9.32
N ILE A 18 -10.30 -1.17 -8.02
CA ILE A 18 -10.26 -0.12 -7.00
C ILE A 18 -9.12 0.86 -7.32
N ASP A 19 -7.91 0.35 -7.51
CA ASP A 19 -6.74 1.18 -7.83
C ASP A 19 -6.92 1.99 -9.13
N LEU A 20 -7.51 1.39 -10.17
CA LEU A 20 -7.78 2.10 -11.43
C LEU A 20 -8.81 3.22 -11.24
N ARG A 21 -9.87 2.98 -10.46
CA ARG A 21 -10.86 4.00 -10.13
C ARG A 21 -10.24 5.15 -9.34
N ASP A 22 -9.33 4.85 -8.42
CA ASP A 22 -8.65 5.86 -7.63
C ASP A 22 -7.69 6.70 -8.49
N LEU A 23 -6.97 6.07 -9.43
CA LEU A 23 -6.19 6.78 -10.45
C LEU A 23 -7.04 7.71 -11.33
N GLN A 24 -8.26 7.31 -11.68
CA GLN A 24 -9.18 8.16 -12.46
C GLN A 24 -9.68 9.36 -11.66
N LYS A 25 -9.89 9.21 -10.34
CA LYS A 25 -10.30 10.32 -9.46
C LYS A 25 -9.15 11.26 -9.12
N LEU A 26 -7.95 10.71 -8.97
CA LEU A 26 -6.73 11.42 -8.58
C LEU A 26 -5.62 11.15 -9.62
N PRO A 27 -5.75 11.72 -10.83
CA PRO A 27 -4.81 11.47 -11.91
C PRO A 27 -3.43 12.02 -11.60
N ILE A 28 -2.40 11.29 -12.04
CA ILE A 28 -1.01 11.67 -11.86
C ILE A 28 -0.60 12.62 -13.00
N PRO A 29 -0.05 13.81 -12.69
CA PRO A 29 0.52 14.71 -13.69
C PRO A 29 1.52 14.06 -14.63
N GLY A 30 1.38 14.32 -15.94
CA GLY A 30 2.24 13.72 -16.96
C GLY A 30 1.96 12.25 -17.23
N LEU A 31 0.88 11.69 -16.70
CA LEU A 31 0.53 10.29 -16.87
C LEU A 31 -0.93 10.12 -17.30
N GLY A 32 -1.15 9.23 -18.25
CA GLY A 32 -2.48 8.76 -18.64
C GLY A 32 -2.57 7.24 -18.46
N VAL A 33 -3.72 6.74 -17.99
CA VAL A 33 -3.99 5.30 -17.86
C VAL A 33 -5.36 4.99 -18.44
N SER A 34 -5.47 3.91 -19.22
CA SER A 34 -6.74 3.33 -19.63
C SER A 34 -6.72 1.81 -19.64
N CYS A 35 -7.89 1.23 -19.50
CA CYS A 35 -8.16 -0.18 -19.79
C CYS A 35 -8.83 -0.22 -21.17
N PRO A 36 -8.10 -0.52 -22.27
CA PRO A 36 -8.67 -0.43 -23.61
C PRO A 36 -9.74 -1.49 -23.89
N ASP A 37 -9.68 -2.62 -23.20
CA ASP A 37 -10.66 -3.71 -23.30
C ASP A 37 -11.22 -4.00 -21.90
N GLU A 38 -12.46 -3.62 -21.64
CA GLU A 38 -13.13 -3.87 -20.36
C GLU A 38 -13.27 -5.36 -20.04
N SER A 39 -13.20 -6.24 -21.04
CA SER A 39 -13.21 -7.69 -20.84
C SER A 39 -11.87 -8.25 -20.34
N ASN A 40 -10.79 -7.47 -20.43
CA ASN A 40 -9.47 -7.82 -19.93
C ASN A 40 -8.90 -6.71 -19.00
N PRO A 41 -9.37 -6.62 -17.75
CA PRO A 41 -8.91 -5.62 -16.79
C PRO A 41 -7.45 -5.82 -16.33
N PHE A 42 -6.80 -6.89 -16.79
CA PHE A 42 -5.42 -7.22 -16.45
C PHE A 42 -4.39 -6.57 -17.38
N LEU A 43 -4.85 -5.82 -18.39
CA LEU A 43 -3.98 -5.14 -19.34
C LEU A 43 -4.32 -3.64 -19.37
N LEU A 44 -3.42 -2.82 -18.83
CA LEU A 44 -3.58 -1.37 -18.83
C LEU A 44 -2.62 -0.73 -19.83
N HIS A 45 -3.12 0.23 -20.58
CA HIS A 45 -2.30 1.08 -21.44
C HIS A 45 -1.99 2.37 -20.71
N CYS A 46 -0.73 2.79 -20.75
CA CYS A 46 -0.28 4.00 -20.09
C CYS A 46 0.48 4.90 -21.05
N ASN A 47 0.33 6.22 -20.88
CA ASN A 47 1.20 7.20 -21.50
C ASN A 47 1.95 7.96 -20.41
N VAL A 48 3.26 8.04 -20.54
CA VAL A 48 4.13 8.75 -19.59
C VAL A 48 4.86 9.86 -20.33
N LEU A 49 4.59 11.10 -19.95
CA LEU A 49 5.31 12.29 -20.40
C LEU A 49 6.52 12.50 -19.49
N ILE A 50 7.71 12.44 -20.07
CA ILE A 50 8.96 12.69 -19.34
C ILE A 50 9.07 14.19 -19.11
N ASN A 51 9.04 14.62 -17.85
CA ASN A 51 9.05 16.04 -17.48
C ASN A 51 10.44 16.56 -17.05
N ASP A 52 11.38 15.67 -16.79
CA ASP A 52 12.73 15.99 -16.34
C ASP A 52 13.78 15.10 -17.02
N GLY A 53 15.05 15.49 -16.94
CA GLY A 53 16.17 14.77 -17.54
C GLY A 53 16.35 15.00 -19.04
N PRO A 54 17.24 14.23 -19.69
CA PRO A 54 17.67 14.47 -21.07
C PRO A 54 16.57 14.22 -22.12
N TYR A 55 15.50 13.52 -21.76
CA TYR A 55 14.38 13.19 -22.65
C TYR A 55 13.10 13.98 -22.34
N ARG A 56 13.23 15.12 -21.67
CA ARG A 56 12.09 16.00 -21.38
C ARG A 56 11.24 16.28 -22.62
N GLY A 57 9.92 16.11 -22.50
CA GLY A 57 8.94 16.30 -23.58
C GLY A 57 8.71 15.07 -24.47
N VAL A 58 9.42 13.96 -24.21
CA VAL A 58 9.15 12.67 -24.85
C VAL A 58 7.97 11.99 -24.15
N MET A 59 7.04 11.45 -24.94
CA MET A 59 5.93 10.65 -24.45
C MET A 59 6.17 9.18 -24.77
N ILE A 60 6.19 8.35 -23.75
CA ILE A 60 6.40 6.90 -23.89
C ILE A 60 5.06 6.18 -23.65
N HIS A 61 4.69 5.33 -24.60
CA HIS A 61 3.54 4.44 -24.47
C HIS A 61 3.96 3.11 -23.86
N LEU A 62 3.26 2.70 -22.81
CA LEU A 62 3.57 1.52 -22.00
C LEU A 62 2.37 0.61 -21.90
N ILE A 63 2.64 -0.66 -21.63
CA ILE A 63 1.66 -1.67 -21.24
C ILE A 63 2.00 -2.14 -19.83
N LEU A 64 1.03 -2.03 -18.93
CA LEU A 64 1.08 -2.64 -17.60
C LEU A 64 0.26 -3.92 -17.59
N HIS A 65 0.89 -4.99 -17.12
CA HIS A 65 0.29 -6.30 -16.93
C HIS A 65 -0.01 -6.50 -15.45
N ILE A 66 -1.29 -6.60 -15.11
CA ILE A 66 -1.76 -6.87 -13.75
C ILE A 66 -1.92 -8.40 -13.60
N PRO A 67 -1.29 -9.03 -12.59
CA PRO A 67 -1.46 -10.47 -12.40
C PRO A 67 -2.82 -10.82 -11.79
N GLU A 68 -3.28 -12.05 -11.98
CA GLU A 68 -4.57 -12.52 -11.45
C GLU A 68 -4.64 -12.51 -9.93
N ASP A 69 -3.51 -12.64 -9.24
CA ASP A 69 -3.38 -12.63 -7.78
C ASP A 69 -3.02 -11.24 -7.22
N TYR A 70 -3.13 -10.17 -8.01
CA TYR A 70 -2.95 -8.80 -7.54
C TYR A 70 -3.83 -8.51 -6.29
N PRO A 71 -3.29 -7.86 -5.23
CA PRO A 71 -1.99 -7.19 -5.15
C PRO A 71 -0.84 -8.07 -4.65
N LEU A 72 -1.05 -9.37 -4.42
CA LEU A 72 -0.03 -10.27 -3.86
C LEU A 72 1.23 -10.29 -4.73
N THR A 73 1.02 -10.41 -6.05
CA THR A 73 2.05 -10.14 -7.05
C THR A 73 1.82 -8.74 -7.62
N GLY A 74 2.90 -7.96 -7.74
CA GLY A 74 2.86 -6.62 -8.33
C GLY A 74 2.73 -6.63 -9.85
N PRO A 75 2.44 -5.46 -10.45
CA PRO A 75 2.32 -5.34 -11.89
C PRO A 75 3.68 -5.49 -12.58
N ALA A 76 3.66 -5.94 -13.83
CA ALA A 76 4.79 -5.88 -14.74
C ALA A 76 4.58 -4.75 -15.77
N GLY A 77 5.65 -4.13 -16.24
CA GLY A 77 5.61 -3.04 -17.22
C GLY A 77 6.50 -3.28 -18.42
N ASN A 78 5.97 -2.97 -19.60
CA ASN A 78 6.68 -3.08 -20.87
C ASN A 78 6.49 -1.82 -21.69
N ILE A 79 7.50 -1.45 -22.47
CA ILE A 79 7.36 -0.54 -23.60
C ILE A 79 6.38 -1.17 -24.59
N ALA A 80 5.43 -0.38 -25.09
CA ALA A 80 4.43 -0.88 -26.01
C ALA A 80 5.07 -1.50 -27.28
N PRO A 81 4.59 -2.67 -27.75
CA PRO A 81 5.13 -3.33 -28.94
C PRO A 81 5.16 -2.40 -30.16
N GLY A 82 6.28 -2.40 -30.88
CA GLY A 82 6.53 -1.55 -32.03
C GLY A 82 7.14 -0.18 -31.71
N LEU A 83 7.24 0.20 -30.43
CA LEU A 83 8.07 1.31 -30.00
C LEU A 83 9.48 0.79 -29.66
N GLU A 84 10.47 1.14 -30.47
CA GLU A 84 11.86 0.69 -30.35
C GLU A 84 12.63 1.46 -29.26
N PHE A 85 11.99 1.68 -28.11
CA PHE A 85 12.63 2.22 -26.91
C PHE A 85 13.29 1.07 -26.15
N ASP A 86 14.60 0.92 -26.29
CA ASP A 86 15.39 -0.20 -25.78
C ASP A 86 16.52 0.26 -24.82
N SER A 87 17.46 -0.65 -24.54
CA SER A 87 18.63 -0.41 -23.68
C SER A 87 19.52 0.76 -24.11
N THR A 88 19.43 1.22 -25.37
CA THR A 88 20.19 2.38 -25.87
C THR A 88 19.60 3.70 -25.38
N TYR A 89 18.34 3.72 -24.96
CA TYR A 89 17.71 4.89 -24.37
C TYR A 89 17.65 4.81 -22.85
N HIS A 90 17.65 3.62 -22.26
CA HIS A 90 17.60 3.47 -20.80
C HIS A 90 18.32 2.18 -20.34
N GLY A 91 19.28 2.28 -19.41
CA GLY A 91 20.15 1.16 -19.00
C GLY A 91 19.42 -0.05 -18.42
N HIS A 92 18.24 0.18 -17.83
CA HIS A 92 17.36 -0.83 -17.24
C HIS A 92 16.17 -1.26 -18.12
N ILE A 93 16.30 -1.16 -19.43
CA ILE A 93 15.31 -1.73 -20.35
C ILE A 93 15.93 -2.88 -21.11
N HIS A 94 15.22 -4.00 -21.17
CA HIS A 94 15.71 -5.21 -21.82
C HIS A 94 14.69 -5.78 -22.79
N GLU A 95 15.16 -6.55 -23.75
CA GLU A 95 14.30 -7.22 -24.72
C GLU A 95 13.39 -8.25 -24.04
N ASP A 96 12.09 -8.17 -24.32
CA ASP A 96 11.12 -9.23 -24.10
C ASP A 96 10.32 -9.46 -25.38
N ASN A 97 10.62 -10.59 -26.02
CA ASN A 97 10.03 -10.98 -27.31
C ASN A 97 8.52 -11.25 -27.25
N ARG A 98 7.91 -11.30 -26.06
CA ARG A 98 6.48 -11.61 -25.89
C ARG A 98 5.61 -10.37 -25.74
N HIS A 99 6.09 -9.36 -25.02
CA HIS A 99 5.26 -8.21 -24.63
C HIS A 99 5.86 -6.83 -24.98
N GLY A 100 7.00 -6.79 -25.68
CA GLY A 100 7.77 -5.56 -25.91
C GLY A 100 8.85 -5.37 -24.84
N HIS A 101 9.71 -4.36 -24.96
CA HIS A 101 10.86 -4.21 -24.05
C HIS A 101 10.42 -4.08 -22.59
N ALA A 102 10.94 -4.94 -21.72
CA ALA A 102 10.56 -5.01 -20.32
C ALA A 102 11.34 -3.97 -19.48
N LEU A 103 10.65 -3.35 -18.52
CA LEU A 103 11.25 -2.45 -17.55
C LEU A 103 11.86 -3.27 -16.41
N CYS A 104 13.14 -3.07 -16.14
CA CYS A 104 13.80 -3.57 -14.95
C CYS A 104 13.74 -2.51 -13.84
N ASN A 105 12.65 -2.54 -13.10
CA ASN A 105 12.42 -1.68 -11.95
C ASN A 105 12.09 -2.55 -10.73
N ASP A 106 12.60 -2.19 -9.55
CA ASP A 106 12.46 -2.97 -8.32
C ASP A 106 11.00 -3.10 -7.83
N LEU A 107 10.17 -2.11 -8.12
CA LEU A 107 8.73 -2.12 -7.83
C LEU A 107 7.91 -2.91 -8.88
N LEU A 108 8.48 -3.25 -10.03
CA LEU A 108 7.81 -4.04 -11.08
C LEU A 108 8.23 -5.51 -11.02
N THR A 109 7.34 -6.41 -11.44
CA THR A 109 7.56 -7.85 -11.28
C THR A 109 8.20 -8.53 -12.47
N ASN A 110 8.52 -7.82 -13.56
CA ASN A 110 9.20 -8.34 -14.75
C ASN A 110 10.45 -9.18 -14.40
N TYR A 111 11.21 -8.74 -13.39
CA TYR A 111 12.48 -9.34 -12.96
C TYR A 111 12.45 -9.86 -11.51
N ALA A 112 11.26 -10.13 -10.96
CA ALA A 112 11.12 -10.58 -9.56
C ALA A 112 11.97 -11.84 -9.26
N SER A 113 12.12 -12.76 -10.21
CA SER A 113 12.98 -13.94 -10.05
C SER A 113 14.48 -13.60 -10.00
N TYR A 114 14.94 -12.67 -10.83
CA TYR A 114 16.33 -12.20 -10.84
C TYR A 114 16.71 -11.59 -9.49
N PHE A 115 15.86 -10.69 -8.96
CA PHE A 115 16.08 -10.13 -7.64
C PHE A 115 16.10 -11.24 -6.58
N ARG A 116 15.16 -12.21 -6.60
CA ARG A 116 15.10 -13.32 -5.62
C ARG A 116 16.36 -14.18 -5.58
N HIS A 117 17.11 -14.28 -6.67
CA HIS A 117 18.37 -15.03 -6.73
C HIS A 117 19.54 -14.27 -6.11
N ILE A 118 19.57 -12.94 -6.23
CA ILE A 118 20.57 -12.09 -5.55
C ILE A 118 20.39 -12.17 -4.02
N ASP A 119 19.16 -12.35 -3.57
CA ASP A 119 18.76 -12.49 -2.16
C ASP A 119 19.31 -13.74 -1.44
N GLN A 120 19.71 -14.78 -2.16
CA GLN A 120 20.29 -15.98 -1.55
C GLN A 120 21.71 -15.74 -1.01
N GLY A 121 22.30 -14.58 -1.29
CA GLY A 121 23.64 -14.15 -0.86
C GLY A 121 23.74 -13.42 0.49
N GLY A 122 22.66 -13.28 1.26
CA GLY A 122 22.72 -12.84 2.67
C GLY A 122 22.28 -11.41 2.98
N ASN A 123 21.94 -10.58 1.99
CA ASN A 123 21.18 -9.34 2.20
C ASN A 123 19.76 -9.55 1.66
N LYS A 124 18.78 -9.65 2.56
CA LYS A 124 17.36 -9.89 2.24
C LYS A 124 16.71 -8.61 1.68
N GLN A 125 16.49 -8.50 0.37
CA GLN A 125 15.67 -7.43 -0.22
C GLN A 125 15.32 -7.70 -1.71
N ALA A 126 14.53 -8.73 -2.03
CA ALA A 126 14.16 -9.02 -3.42
C ALA A 126 12.67 -9.21 -3.69
N SER A 127 11.92 -8.14 -3.49
CA SER A 127 11.33 -7.35 -4.58
C SER A 127 10.92 -6.04 -3.93
N GLY A 128 11.13 -4.91 -4.61
CA GLY A 128 10.68 -3.62 -4.12
C GLY A 128 9.17 -3.59 -3.93
N TRP A 129 8.40 -4.41 -4.66
CA TRP A 129 6.95 -4.55 -4.50
C TRP A 129 6.54 -5.14 -3.14
N SER A 130 5.57 -4.48 -2.52
CA SER A 130 4.75 -4.98 -1.42
C SER A 130 3.29 -4.93 -1.87
N PRO A 131 2.45 -5.93 -1.54
CA PRO A 131 1.01 -5.85 -1.77
C PRO A 131 0.34 -4.68 -1.05
N GLY A 132 1.06 -3.91 -0.22
CA GLY A 132 0.63 -2.64 0.35
C GLY A 132 0.63 -1.47 -0.64
N TYR A 133 1.43 -1.53 -1.71
CA TYR A 133 1.47 -0.49 -2.75
C TYR A 133 0.27 -0.52 -3.69
N THR A 134 0.01 0.61 -4.33
CA THR A 134 -1.07 0.79 -5.30
C THR A 134 -0.49 0.92 -6.71
N LEU A 135 -1.35 0.85 -7.74
CA LEU A 135 -0.97 1.21 -9.11
C LEU A 135 -0.44 2.65 -9.19
N SER A 136 -0.94 3.56 -8.35
CA SER A 136 -0.41 4.93 -8.29
C SER A 136 1.05 4.97 -7.87
N THR A 137 1.44 4.17 -6.87
CA THR A 137 2.83 4.05 -6.42
C THR A 137 3.73 3.51 -7.54
N ALA A 138 3.29 2.44 -8.22
CA ALA A 138 4.03 1.86 -9.33
C ALA A 138 4.22 2.86 -10.49
N LEU A 139 3.17 3.59 -10.84
CA LEU A 139 3.20 4.57 -11.92
C LEU A 139 4.06 5.80 -11.60
N LEU A 140 4.04 6.29 -10.35
CA LEU A 140 4.94 7.36 -9.91
C LEU A 140 6.42 6.93 -9.98
N GLN A 141 6.71 5.68 -9.64
CA GLN A 141 8.05 5.13 -9.79
C GLN A 141 8.47 5.05 -11.26
N ILE A 142 7.54 4.68 -12.16
CA ILE A 142 7.80 4.66 -13.60
C ILE A 142 8.10 6.07 -14.15
N VAL A 143 7.39 7.11 -13.69
CA VAL A 143 7.69 8.50 -14.07
C VAL A 143 9.12 8.88 -13.68
N THR A 144 9.52 8.52 -12.46
CA THR A 144 10.88 8.79 -11.94
C THR A 144 11.94 7.99 -12.70
N PHE A 145 11.66 6.72 -12.99
CA PHE A 145 12.52 5.83 -13.79
C PHE A 145 12.89 6.48 -15.13
N PHE A 146 11.92 7.00 -15.89
CA PHE A 146 12.23 7.61 -17.19
C PHE A 146 12.93 8.98 -17.13
N ALA A 147 12.88 9.68 -15.99
CA ALA A 147 13.61 10.93 -15.80
C ALA A 147 15.13 10.69 -15.68
N GLU A 148 15.53 9.52 -15.18
CA GLU A 148 16.92 9.13 -14.97
C GLU A 148 17.27 7.89 -15.81
N PRO A 149 17.69 8.06 -17.08
CA PRO A 149 17.86 6.93 -18.00
C PRO A 149 19.00 5.96 -17.65
N ASP A 150 19.76 6.23 -16.59
CA ASP A 150 20.90 5.44 -16.11
C ASP A 150 21.84 4.96 -17.22
N LEU A 151 22.26 5.89 -18.08
CA LEU A 151 23.20 5.61 -19.17
C LEU A 151 24.63 5.96 -18.74
N HIS A 152 25.60 5.14 -19.17
CA HIS A 152 27.02 5.39 -18.90
C HIS A 152 27.54 6.71 -19.50
N THR A 153 26.86 7.23 -20.53
CA THR A 153 27.21 8.49 -21.19
C THR A 153 25.96 9.33 -21.38
N THR A 154 26.14 10.65 -21.35
CA THR A 154 25.07 11.60 -21.63
C THR A 154 24.60 11.45 -23.08
N PRO A 155 23.29 11.31 -23.35
CA PRO A 155 22.75 11.25 -24.70
C PRO A 155 23.15 12.45 -25.55
N SER A 156 23.56 12.20 -26.80
CA SER A 156 23.80 13.28 -27.75
C SER A 156 22.48 13.90 -28.24
N LEU A 157 22.52 15.13 -28.73
CA LEU A 157 21.33 15.79 -29.31
C LEU A 157 20.74 15.01 -30.48
N ALA A 158 21.58 14.35 -31.30
CA ALA A 158 21.11 13.51 -32.39
C ALA A 158 20.33 12.29 -31.88
N HIS A 159 20.78 11.69 -30.78
CA HIS A 159 20.10 10.57 -30.11
C HIS A 159 18.74 10.99 -29.56
N ILE A 160 18.69 12.14 -28.89
CA ILE A 160 17.46 12.72 -28.34
C ILE A 160 16.46 13.04 -29.47
N ASN A 161 16.92 13.67 -30.56
CA ASN A 161 16.07 13.98 -31.70
C ASN A 161 15.53 12.71 -32.39
N HIS A 162 16.37 11.68 -32.51
CA HIS A 162 15.94 10.39 -33.05
C HIS A 162 14.83 9.77 -32.20
N LEU A 163 14.98 9.80 -30.86
CA LEU A 163 13.93 9.36 -29.94
C LEU A 163 12.63 10.15 -30.15
N HIS A 164 12.69 11.47 -30.25
CA HIS A 164 11.50 12.30 -30.54
C HIS A 164 10.82 11.91 -31.86
N ASP A 165 11.59 11.68 -32.93
CA ASP A 165 11.05 11.27 -34.22
C ASP A 165 10.42 9.87 -34.16
N MET A 166 11.03 8.96 -33.40
CA MET A 166 10.53 7.61 -33.19
C MET A 166 9.17 7.63 -32.48
N VAL A 167 9.05 8.33 -31.34
CA VAL A 167 7.78 8.41 -30.59
C VAL A 167 6.69 9.13 -31.39
N LYS A 168 7.03 10.15 -32.19
CA LYS A 168 6.06 10.85 -33.04
C LYS A 168 5.48 9.96 -34.14
N LYS A 169 6.27 9.03 -34.67
CA LYS A 169 5.86 8.10 -35.72
C LYS A 169 5.11 6.88 -35.16
N PHE A 170 5.32 6.57 -33.89
CA PHE A 170 4.71 5.42 -33.25
C PHE A 170 3.18 5.52 -33.21
N LYS A 171 2.53 4.38 -33.48
CA LYS A 171 1.08 4.22 -33.38
C LYS A 171 0.78 2.89 -32.70
N CYS A 172 0.04 2.93 -31.60
CA CYS A 172 -0.33 1.70 -30.92
C CYS A 172 -1.38 0.94 -31.73
N LEU A 173 -1.16 -0.36 -31.91
CA LEU A 173 -2.09 -1.24 -32.63
C LEU A 173 -3.38 -1.53 -31.84
N THR A 174 -3.34 -1.40 -30.51
CA THR A 174 -4.44 -1.82 -29.62
C THR A 174 -5.35 -0.66 -29.21
N CYS A 175 -4.78 0.49 -28.84
CA CYS A 175 -5.55 1.59 -28.21
C CYS A 175 -5.60 2.87 -29.06
N SER A 176 -5.33 2.80 -30.36
CA SER A 176 -5.30 3.95 -31.29
C SER A 176 -4.40 5.13 -30.88
N HIS A 177 -3.54 4.96 -29.87
CA HIS A 177 -2.58 5.96 -29.41
C HIS A 177 -1.70 6.46 -30.57
N THR A 178 -1.55 7.77 -30.62
CA THR A 178 -0.52 8.47 -31.40
C THR A 178 0.03 9.62 -30.57
N TYR A 179 1.16 10.19 -30.99
CA TYR A 179 1.75 11.34 -30.30
C TYR A 179 0.80 12.56 -30.28
N ASP A 180 0.15 12.87 -31.40
CA ASP A 180 -0.75 14.03 -31.52
C ASP A 180 -2.15 13.79 -30.90
N GLN A 181 -2.53 12.52 -30.75
CA GLN A 181 -3.79 12.09 -30.12
C GLN A 181 -3.47 11.01 -29.09
N PRO A 182 -2.95 11.39 -27.91
CA PRO A 182 -2.59 10.44 -26.88
C PRO A 182 -3.83 9.73 -26.35
N ASN A 183 -3.82 8.40 -26.43
CA ASN A 183 -4.82 7.54 -25.81
C ASN A 183 -4.10 6.49 -24.94
N PRO A 184 -4.28 6.45 -23.61
CA PRO A 184 -5.06 7.38 -22.79
C PRO A 184 -4.55 8.83 -22.86
N PRO A 185 -5.42 9.84 -22.66
CA PRO A 185 -5.00 11.24 -22.63
C PRO A 185 -4.06 11.49 -21.44
N ILE A 186 -3.07 12.37 -21.63
CA ILE A 186 -2.20 12.85 -20.55
C ILE A 186 -2.73 14.17 -20.02
N ILE A 187 -2.70 14.33 -18.70
CA ILE A 187 -2.87 15.64 -18.07
C ILE A 187 -1.50 16.31 -18.00
N ASP A 188 -1.19 17.14 -19.00
CA ASP A 188 0.00 17.99 -19.04
C ASP A 188 -0.31 19.36 -18.44
N TYR A 189 0.24 19.64 -17.26
CA TYR A 189 0.07 20.91 -16.56
C TYR A 189 0.90 22.05 -17.18
N THR A 190 1.71 21.77 -18.22
CA THR A 190 2.66 22.75 -18.79
C THR A 190 2.27 23.30 -20.16
N VAL A 191 1.33 22.71 -20.90
CA VAL A 191 1.10 23.06 -22.33
C VAL A 191 -0.29 23.58 -22.70
N THR A 192 -1.29 23.49 -21.83
CA THR A 192 -2.56 24.22 -22.05
C THR A 192 -2.59 25.44 -21.16
N ASN A 193 -3.33 26.50 -21.55
CA ASN A 193 -3.74 27.57 -20.65
C ASN A 193 -4.26 26.91 -19.38
N ALA A 194 -3.38 26.73 -18.39
CA ALA A 194 -3.76 26.13 -17.15
C ALA A 194 -4.92 27.03 -16.68
N PRO A 195 -6.09 26.47 -16.31
CA PRO A 195 -6.76 27.08 -15.19
C PRO A 195 -5.64 27.35 -14.19
N GLN A 196 -5.53 28.55 -13.62
CA GLN A 196 -4.71 28.68 -12.44
C GLN A 196 -5.33 27.73 -11.41
N ILE A 197 -4.97 26.45 -11.49
CA ILE A 197 -5.18 25.45 -10.48
C ILE A 197 -4.32 26.02 -9.39
N ASP A 198 -5.00 26.64 -8.45
CA ASP A 198 -4.39 27.33 -7.35
C ASP A 198 -3.35 26.38 -6.74
N LYS A 199 -2.20 26.90 -6.32
CA LYS A 199 -1.20 26.06 -5.63
C LYS A 199 -1.86 25.30 -4.48
N SER A 200 -2.90 25.89 -3.88
CA SER A 200 -3.76 25.25 -2.88
C SER A 200 -4.47 23.99 -3.38
N GLU A 201 -5.03 23.96 -4.59
CA GLU A 201 -5.70 22.77 -5.15
C GLU A 201 -4.71 21.63 -5.42
N THR A 202 -3.50 21.95 -5.89
CA THR A 202 -2.45 20.94 -6.12
C THR A 202 -1.91 20.37 -4.81
N GLU A 203 -1.71 21.22 -3.79
CA GLU A 203 -1.33 20.81 -2.44
C GLU A 203 -2.42 19.95 -1.78
N GLU A 204 -3.69 20.33 -1.93
CA GLU A 204 -4.84 19.58 -1.39
C GLU A 204 -4.95 18.18 -2.01
N LEU A 205 -4.83 18.06 -3.34
CA LEU A 205 -4.83 16.77 -4.04
C LEU A 205 -3.65 15.89 -3.64
N THR A 206 -2.49 16.49 -3.38
CA THR A 206 -1.29 15.79 -2.93
C THR A 206 -1.48 15.27 -1.50
N LEU A 207 -1.95 16.12 -0.58
CA LEU A 207 -2.29 15.75 0.79
C LEU A 207 -3.33 14.63 0.83
N LYS A 208 -4.40 14.74 0.03
CA LYS A 208 -5.44 13.72 -0.05
C LYS A 208 -4.89 12.37 -0.49
N ARG A 209 -3.96 12.35 -1.44
CA ARG A 209 -3.29 11.12 -1.92
C ARG A 209 -2.43 10.48 -0.83
N GLU A 210 -1.62 11.29 -0.14
CA GLU A 210 -0.81 10.80 0.98
C GLU A 210 -1.68 10.24 2.11
N LEU A 211 -2.82 10.89 2.39
CA LEU A 211 -3.78 10.42 3.39
C LEU A 211 -4.44 9.11 2.98
N ILE A 212 -4.85 8.96 1.72
CA ILE A 212 -5.42 7.71 1.21
C ILE A 212 -4.39 6.59 1.34
N GLU A 213 -3.16 6.80 0.88
CA GLU A 213 -2.10 5.79 0.97
C GLU A 213 -1.84 5.34 2.41
N LYS A 214 -1.76 6.30 3.35
CA LYS A 214 -1.53 6.00 4.77
C LYS A 214 -2.71 5.34 5.48
N LEU A 215 -3.94 5.54 5.00
CA LEU A 215 -5.17 5.09 5.67
C LEU A 215 -5.95 4.05 4.85
N THR A 216 -5.21 3.31 4.01
CA THR A 216 -5.71 2.20 3.20
C THR A 216 -5.37 0.86 3.85
N CYS A 217 -6.32 -0.07 3.79
CA CYS A 217 -6.07 -1.46 4.16
C CYS A 217 -5.13 -2.11 3.14
N GLY A 218 -3.97 -2.61 3.60
CA GLY A 218 -2.99 -3.26 2.73
C GLY A 218 -3.53 -4.52 2.02
N VAL A 219 -4.54 -5.18 2.59
CA VAL A 219 -5.14 -6.41 2.04
C VAL A 219 -6.28 -6.10 1.07
N THR A 220 -7.26 -5.31 1.49
CA THR A 220 -8.51 -5.08 0.72
C THR A 220 -8.47 -3.83 -0.15
N LYS A 221 -7.46 -2.97 0.02
CA LYS A 221 -7.33 -1.64 -0.60
C LYS A 221 -8.46 -0.65 -0.37
N LEU A 222 -9.41 -0.99 0.50
CA LEU A 222 -10.41 -0.05 0.99
C LEU A 222 -9.75 0.99 1.90
N ASN A 223 -10.23 2.23 1.86
CA ASN A 223 -9.68 3.34 2.63
C ASN A 223 -10.72 3.98 3.57
N ILE A 224 -10.25 4.60 4.64
CA ILE A 224 -11.17 5.17 5.65
C ILE A 224 -12.01 6.34 5.12
N LEU A 225 -11.49 7.12 4.18
CA LEU A 225 -12.14 8.36 3.72
C LEU A 225 -13.39 8.06 2.90
N GLU A 226 -13.36 7.01 2.08
CA GLU A 226 -14.47 6.64 1.21
C GLU A 226 -15.31 5.50 1.77
N ASP A 227 -14.67 4.44 2.27
CA ASP A 227 -15.35 3.19 2.65
C ASP A 227 -15.75 3.15 4.13
N LYS A 228 -15.27 4.14 4.91
CA LYS A 228 -15.51 4.25 6.36
C LYS A 228 -15.14 2.98 7.14
N ILE A 229 -14.14 2.24 6.69
CA ILE A 229 -13.74 0.96 7.30
C ILE A 229 -13.11 1.12 8.68
N CYS A 230 -13.12 0.05 9.48
CA CYS A 230 -12.35 -0.01 10.72
C CYS A 230 -10.96 -0.58 10.44
N VAL A 231 -9.91 0.23 10.59
CA VAL A 231 -8.51 -0.15 10.37
C VAL A 231 -7.72 -0.20 11.67
N GLY A 232 -6.67 -1.02 11.68
CA GLY A 232 -5.81 -1.26 12.83
C GLY A 232 -4.52 -1.96 12.43
N TYR A 233 -3.62 -2.09 13.40
CA TYR A 233 -2.35 -2.79 13.19
C TYR A 233 -2.49 -4.29 13.50
N PRO A 234 -1.98 -5.17 12.64
CA PRO A 234 -1.70 -6.55 12.99
C PRO A 234 -0.60 -6.60 14.06
N LEU A 235 -0.80 -7.45 15.06
CA LEU A 235 0.12 -7.65 16.18
C LEU A 235 0.51 -9.11 16.27
N LEU A 236 1.80 -9.37 16.45
CA LEU A 236 2.30 -10.66 16.90
C LEU A 236 2.48 -10.61 18.42
N ILE A 237 1.57 -11.25 19.12
CA ILE A 237 1.49 -11.22 20.58
C ILE A 237 1.92 -12.57 21.15
N LYS A 238 2.77 -12.53 22.17
CA LYS A 238 3.24 -13.69 22.91
C LYS A 238 3.30 -13.35 24.39
N ARG A 239 3.10 -14.33 25.26
CA ARG A 239 3.40 -14.19 26.69
C ARG A 239 4.66 -14.94 27.04
N ASP A 240 5.49 -14.32 27.89
CA ASP A 240 6.61 -15.03 28.48
C ASP A 240 6.16 -15.97 29.61
N ARG A 241 7.10 -16.76 30.15
CA ARG A 241 6.83 -17.69 31.27
C ARG A 241 6.33 -17.01 32.55
N TYR A 242 6.42 -15.68 32.65
CA TYR A 242 5.95 -14.87 33.76
C TYR A 242 4.63 -14.14 33.44
N GLY A 243 4.01 -14.46 32.30
CA GLY A 243 2.77 -13.85 31.84
C GLY A 243 2.93 -12.45 31.26
N ARG A 244 4.16 -11.95 31.10
CA ARG A 244 4.41 -10.60 30.56
C ARG A 244 4.14 -10.59 29.06
N LEU A 245 3.51 -9.52 28.60
CA LEU A 245 3.17 -9.32 27.22
C LEU A 245 4.42 -8.97 26.40
N TRP A 246 4.67 -9.73 25.35
CA TRP A 246 5.61 -9.43 24.28
C TRP A 246 4.82 -9.20 22.99
N SER A 247 5.12 -8.11 22.31
CA SER A 247 4.38 -7.68 21.12
C SER A 247 5.33 -7.20 20.05
N GLU A 248 5.06 -7.59 18.82
CA GLU A 248 5.66 -7.02 17.63
C GLU A 248 4.54 -6.44 16.75
N VAL A 249 4.71 -5.20 16.33
CA VAL A 249 3.74 -4.49 15.49
C VAL A 249 4.12 -4.71 14.04
N VAL A 250 3.19 -5.23 13.24
CA VAL A 250 3.33 -5.22 11.78
C VAL A 250 2.97 -3.81 11.31
N LEU A 251 3.92 -3.12 10.68
CA LEU A 251 3.81 -1.71 10.29
C LEU A 251 2.98 -1.54 8.98
N GLU A 252 1.83 -2.18 8.93
CA GLU A 252 0.84 -2.03 7.86
C GLU A 252 -0.55 -1.92 8.49
N LEU A 253 -1.45 -1.15 7.89
CA LEU A 253 -2.85 -1.13 8.32
C LEU A 253 -3.63 -2.22 7.60
N ILE A 254 -4.44 -2.98 8.35
CA ILE A 254 -5.44 -3.88 7.78
C ILE A 254 -6.82 -3.57 8.35
N SER A 255 -7.86 -3.86 7.56
CA SER A 255 -9.25 -3.72 7.97
C SER A 255 -9.67 -4.86 8.89
N TYR A 256 -10.69 -4.62 9.70
CA TYR A 256 -11.31 -5.68 10.51
C TYR A 256 -11.80 -6.85 9.65
N ASP A 257 -12.42 -6.56 8.50
CA ASP A 257 -12.93 -7.59 7.59
C ASP A 257 -11.81 -8.48 7.04
N ALA A 258 -10.65 -7.88 6.70
CA ALA A 258 -9.46 -8.64 6.29
C ALA A 258 -8.98 -9.56 7.41
N TYR A 259 -8.93 -9.07 8.65
CA TYR A 259 -8.54 -9.86 9.81
C TYR A 259 -9.50 -11.02 10.07
N VAL A 260 -10.81 -10.77 10.02
CA VAL A 260 -11.84 -11.81 10.22
C VAL A 260 -11.80 -12.85 9.12
N ALA A 261 -11.56 -12.45 7.87
CA ALA A 261 -11.43 -13.38 6.75
C ALA A 261 -10.28 -14.38 6.98
N GLU A 262 -9.14 -13.93 7.52
CA GLU A 262 -8.02 -14.83 7.87
C GLU A 262 -8.37 -15.82 8.98
N ILE A 263 -9.12 -15.39 10.00
CA ILE A 263 -9.63 -16.28 11.05
C ILE A 263 -10.52 -17.37 10.44
N GLN A 264 -11.45 -16.98 9.56
CA GLN A 264 -12.37 -17.90 8.90
C GLN A 264 -11.63 -18.90 8.01
N LYS A 265 -10.63 -18.45 7.23
CA LYS A 265 -9.78 -19.32 6.39
C LYS A 265 -9.02 -20.36 7.22
N SER A 266 -8.62 -20.01 8.44
CA SER A 266 -7.92 -20.92 9.35
C SER A 266 -8.82 -22.02 9.96
N GLY A 267 -10.12 -22.04 9.62
CA GLY A 267 -11.09 -22.99 10.16
C GLY A 267 -11.50 -22.71 11.61
N GLY A 268 -11.05 -21.57 12.16
CA GLY A 268 -11.38 -21.12 13.50
C GLY A 268 -12.77 -20.46 13.54
N ASN A 269 -13.68 -21.02 14.33
CA ASN A 269 -14.96 -20.34 14.64
C ASN A 269 -14.83 -19.34 15.81
N LYS A 270 -13.72 -19.39 16.58
CA LYS A 270 -13.44 -18.51 17.73
C LYS A 270 -11.93 -18.36 17.99
N LEU A 271 -11.53 -17.16 18.43
CA LEU A 271 -10.17 -16.81 18.91
C LEU A 271 -9.90 -17.30 20.35
N ASP A 272 -10.37 -18.49 20.72
CA ASP A 272 -10.31 -18.94 22.13
C ASP A 272 -8.88 -18.89 22.69
N TYR A 273 -7.87 -19.16 21.83
CA TYR A 273 -6.44 -19.00 22.11
C TYR A 273 -5.68 -18.45 20.89
N TYR A 274 -5.67 -17.12 20.73
CA TYR A 274 -5.01 -16.47 19.59
C TYR A 274 -3.50 -16.76 19.50
N GLU A 275 -2.83 -17.08 20.61
CA GLU A 275 -1.38 -17.35 20.63
C GLU A 275 -0.98 -18.56 19.77
N ASN A 276 -1.91 -19.50 19.55
CA ASN A 276 -1.68 -20.70 18.74
C ASN A 276 -1.94 -20.48 17.24
N LEU A 277 -2.49 -19.32 16.87
CA LEU A 277 -2.76 -18.97 15.49
C LEU A 277 -1.61 -18.11 14.96
N LYS A 278 -1.34 -18.26 13.66
CA LYS A 278 -0.44 -17.39 12.92
C LYS A 278 -1.03 -17.10 11.56
N PHE A 279 -1.22 -15.82 11.30
CA PHE A 279 -1.60 -15.27 10.02
C PHE A 279 -0.37 -14.62 9.38
N ARG A 280 -0.39 -14.52 8.05
CA ARG A 280 0.68 -13.90 7.27
C ARG A 280 0.17 -12.53 6.80
N SER A 281 0.90 -11.47 7.16
CA SER A 281 0.64 -10.11 6.66
C SER A 281 1.03 -9.97 5.20
N VAL A 282 0.61 -8.87 4.59
CA VAL A 282 0.95 -8.50 3.20
C VAL A 282 2.45 -8.32 3.03
N THR A 283 3.12 -7.74 4.03
CA THR A 283 4.58 -7.62 4.11
C THR A 283 5.29 -8.92 4.49
N GLY A 284 4.58 -10.04 4.61
CA GLY A 284 5.14 -11.35 4.92
C GLY A 284 5.57 -11.55 6.38
N LYS A 285 5.25 -10.62 7.28
CA LYS A 285 5.42 -10.79 8.73
C LYS A 285 4.30 -11.63 9.32
N ASP A 286 4.62 -12.45 10.31
CA ASP A 286 3.61 -13.20 11.05
C ASP A 286 2.89 -12.29 12.04
N TYR A 287 1.58 -12.49 12.22
CA TYR A 287 0.79 -11.86 13.27
C TYR A 287 -0.28 -12.83 13.78
N ASN A 288 -0.85 -12.58 14.95
CA ASN A 288 -1.89 -13.45 15.52
C ASN A 288 -3.05 -12.69 16.17
N HIS A 289 -2.94 -11.37 16.23
CA HIS A 289 -3.99 -10.50 16.72
C HIS A 289 -4.06 -9.20 15.93
N TRP A 290 -5.08 -8.39 16.18
CA TRP A 290 -5.30 -7.12 15.51
C TRP A 290 -5.88 -6.10 16.48
N LEU A 291 -5.35 -4.88 16.46
CA LEU A 291 -5.79 -3.78 17.32
C LEU A 291 -6.20 -2.57 16.47
N PRO A 292 -7.50 -2.21 16.46
CA PRO A 292 -7.95 -0.97 15.83
C PRO A 292 -7.36 0.26 16.52
N ILE A 293 -7.15 1.31 15.73
CA ILE A 293 -6.51 2.56 16.16
C ILE A 293 -7.51 3.71 16.29
N TYR A 294 -7.10 4.82 16.91
CA TYR A 294 -7.85 6.07 16.90
C TYR A 294 -7.38 6.97 15.76
N ILE A 295 -8.26 7.25 14.78
CA ILE A 295 -7.99 8.20 13.71
C ILE A 295 -8.72 9.52 13.96
N ASN A 296 -10.02 9.45 14.22
CA ASN A 296 -10.88 10.56 14.59
C ASN A 296 -12.09 10.05 15.40
N GLU A 297 -12.95 10.98 15.85
CA GLU A 297 -14.10 10.65 16.69
C GLU A 297 -15.13 9.75 15.98
N GLU A 298 -15.47 10.03 14.71
CA GLU A 298 -16.41 9.22 13.93
C GLU A 298 -15.92 7.77 13.79
N HIS A 299 -14.63 7.61 13.47
CA HIS A 299 -13.98 6.31 13.37
C HIS A 299 -13.97 5.57 14.71
N PHE A 300 -13.64 6.26 15.80
CA PHE A 300 -13.63 5.67 17.13
C PHE A 300 -15.00 5.17 17.54
N GLN A 301 -16.06 5.97 17.38
CA GLN A 301 -17.43 5.57 17.72
C GLN A 301 -17.86 4.31 16.95
N LYS A 302 -17.48 4.20 15.67
CA LYS A 302 -17.74 3.00 14.86
C LYS A 302 -16.96 1.78 15.34
N CYS A 303 -15.72 1.98 15.78
CA CYS A 303 -14.79 0.91 16.15
C CYS A 303 -14.76 0.61 17.65
N GLN A 304 -15.45 1.37 18.50
CA GLN A 304 -15.24 1.38 19.95
C GLN A 304 -15.35 -0.02 20.58
N ILE A 305 -16.40 -0.77 20.21
CA ILE A 305 -16.61 -2.13 20.71
C ILE A 305 -15.47 -3.05 20.27
N LEU A 306 -15.00 -2.94 19.02
CA LEU A 306 -13.88 -3.73 18.50
C LEU A 306 -12.57 -3.39 19.22
N ILE A 307 -12.33 -2.10 19.51
CA ILE A 307 -11.16 -1.63 20.26
C ILE A 307 -11.18 -2.20 21.68
N GLN A 308 -12.30 -2.05 22.39
CA GLN A 308 -12.46 -2.55 23.75
C GLN A 308 -12.29 -4.07 23.82
N ASN A 309 -12.90 -4.80 22.89
CA ASN A 309 -12.77 -6.26 22.81
C ASN A 309 -11.32 -6.66 22.52
N SER A 310 -10.66 -6.02 21.55
CA SER A 310 -9.25 -6.28 21.23
C SER A 310 -8.36 -6.06 22.45
N ILE A 311 -8.46 -4.90 23.11
CA ILE A 311 -7.69 -4.60 24.33
C ILE A 311 -7.94 -5.66 25.42
N SER A 312 -9.19 -6.06 25.63
CA SER A 312 -9.51 -7.06 26.63
C SER A 312 -8.90 -8.43 26.31
N ILE A 313 -8.96 -8.85 25.04
CA ILE A 313 -8.36 -10.10 24.56
C ILE A 313 -6.84 -10.07 24.73
N ILE A 314 -6.19 -8.96 24.35
CA ILE A 314 -4.75 -8.77 24.53
C ILE A 314 -4.39 -8.87 26.01
N HIS A 315 -5.10 -8.16 26.88
CA HIS A 315 -4.85 -8.11 28.31
C HIS A 315 -5.05 -9.47 29.00
N ASN A 316 -6.12 -10.19 28.67
CA ASN A 316 -6.49 -11.43 29.34
C ASN A 316 -5.88 -12.68 28.69
N GLY A 317 -5.39 -12.58 27.45
CA GLY A 317 -4.81 -13.71 26.72
C GLY A 317 -5.85 -14.68 26.12
N THR A 318 -7.14 -14.31 26.13
CA THR A 318 -8.23 -15.18 25.67
C THR A 318 -9.40 -14.36 25.16
N ALA A 319 -10.13 -14.93 24.18
CA ALA A 319 -11.40 -14.39 23.68
C ALA A 319 -12.63 -15.10 24.27
N LEU A 320 -12.46 -15.84 25.37
CA LEU A 320 -13.58 -16.48 26.06
C LEU A 320 -14.59 -15.41 26.51
N GLY A 321 -15.85 -15.53 26.07
CA GLY A 321 -16.93 -14.60 26.37
C GLY A 321 -17.51 -14.80 27.77
N SER A 322 -16.75 -14.43 28.81
CA SER A 322 -17.22 -14.41 30.19
C SER A 322 -16.97 -13.04 30.84
N ALA A 323 -17.86 -12.63 31.74
CA ALA A 323 -17.86 -11.29 32.33
C ALA A 323 -16.55 -10.90 33.05
N GLN A 324 -15.77 -11.89 33.49
CA GLN A 324 -14.46 -11.66 34.10
C GLN A 324 -13.41 -11.16 33.08
N TYR A 325 -13.62 -11.44 31.80
CA TYR A 325 -12.78 -11.03 30.67
C TYR A 325 -13.40 -9.87 29.88
N ASP A 326 -14.42 -9.20 30.41
CA ASP A 326 -14.95 -7.98 29.79
C ASP A 326 -13.94 -6.84 29.94
N PHE A 327 -14.00 -5.91 28.99
CA PHE A 327 -13.14 -4.74 28.98
C PHE A 327 -13.29 -3.94 30.27
N LYS A 328 -12.15 -3.59 30.88
CA LYS A 328 -12.06 -2.61 31.97
C LYS A 328 -11.13 -1.49 31.52
N PRO A 329 -11.44 -0.21 31.79
CA PRO A 329 -10.60 0.91 31.36
C PRO A 329 -9.12 0.76 31.72
N SER A 330 -8.81 0.24 32.92
CA SER A 330 -7.42 -0.03 33.36
C SER A 330 -6.62 -0.96 32.43
N MET A 331 -7.30 -1.83 31.65
CA MET A 331 -6.66 -2.70 30.68
C MET A 331 -6.05 -1.90 29.52
N ALA A 332 -6.68 -0.79 29.11
CA ALA A 332 -6.17 0.08 28.05
C ALA A 332 -4.81 0.66 28.44
N LEU A 333 -4.67 1.13 29.69
CA LEU A 333 -3.40 1.62 30.21
C LEU A 333 -2.34 0.51 30.17
N SER A 334 -2.66 -0.69 30.66
CA SER A 334 -1.71 -1.81 30.67
C SER A 334 -1.27 -2.24 29.26
N VAL A 335 -2.20 -2.36 28.32
CA VAL A 335 -1.92 -2.85 26.97
C VAL A 335 -1.19 -1.78 26.15
N LEU A 336 -1.74 -0.57 26.05
CA LEU A 336 -1.22 0.46 25.16
C LEU A 336 0.16 0.96 25.61
N THR A 337 0.38 1.14 26.91
CA THR A 337 1.72 1.51 27.41
C THR A 337 2.75 0.42 27.17
N THR A 338 2.37 -0.86 27.28
CA THR A 338 3.27 -1.97 26.96
C THR A 338 3.61 -2.00 25.48
N LEU A 339 2.62 -1.84 24.59
CA LEU A 339 2.84 -1.77 23.14
C LEU A 339 3.78 -0.61 22.81
N MET A 340 3.50 0.60 23.30
CA MET A 340 4.33 1.79 23.07
C MET A 340 5.77 1.62 23.57
N ASN A 341 5.96 1.04 24.76
CA ASN A 341 7.29 0.76 25.30
C ASN A 341 8.05 -0.25 24.43
N LYS A 342 7.39 -1.32 23.97
CA LYS A 342 8.01 -2.32 23.10
C LYS A 342 8.36 -1.75 21.72
N SER A 343 7.45 -0.97 21.12
CA SER A 343 7.71 -0.27 19.86
C SER A 343 8.89 0.69 19.97
N SER A 344 9.02 1.42 21.08
CA SER A 344 10.16 2.33 21.32
C SER A 344 11.49 1.57 21.40
N VAL A 345 11.53 0.47 22.16
CA VAL A 345 12.74 -0.38 22.26
C VAL A 345 13.12 -0.97 20.89
N GLN A 346 12.14 -1.45 20.12
CA GLN A 346 12.38 -1.98 18.78
C GLN A 346 12.91 -0.92 17.81
N LEU A 347 12.38 0.31 17.89
CA LEU A 347 12.84 1.46 17.10
C LEU A 347 14.30 1.80 17.42
N PHE A 348 14.67 1.93 18.70
CA PHE A 348 16.04 2.27 19.11
C PHE A 348 17.06 1.17 18.86
N ASN A 349 16.63 -0.10 18.85
CA ASN A 349 17.50 -1.23 18.55
C ASN A 349 17.70 -1.48 17.04
N GLY A 350 17.16 -0.63 16.17
CA GLY A 350 17.24 -0.80 14.71
C GLY A 350 16.47 -2.01 14.19
N GLN A 351 15.54 -2.56 14.97
CA GLN A 351 14.72 -3.72 14.59
C GLN A 351 13.51 -3.32 13.71
N MET A 352 13.21 -2.02 13.66
CA MET A 352 12.24 -1.43 12.74
C MET A 352 13.00 -0.68 11.64
N PHE A 353 13.19 -1.32 10.49
CA PHE A 353 13.88 -0.74 9.33
C PHE A 353 13.12 0.46 8.71
N GLU A 354 11.82 0.62 9.04
CA GLU A 354 10.96 1.71 8.58
C GLU A 354 10.62 2.68 9.73
N SER A 355 11.56 3.58 10.04
CA SER A 355 11.43 4.49 11.18
C SER A 355 10.19 5.39 11.12
N LYS A 356 9.76 5.82 9.92
CA LYS A 356 8.57 6.66 9.72
C LYS A 356 7.28 5.93 10.11
N HIS A 357 7.00 4.77 9.53
CA HIS A 357 5.79 3.99 9.85
C HIS A 357 5.77 3.51 11.30
N ALA A 358 6.95 3.23 11.88
CA ALA A 358 7.08 2.91 13.29
C ALA A 358 6.65 4.06 14.21
N ILE A 359 7.08 5.29 13.90
CA ILE A 359 6.67 6.49 14.64
C ILE A 359 5.17 6.74 14.46
N GLU A 360 4.63 6.56 13.25
CA GLU A 360 3.20 6.70 13.00
C GLU A 360 2.37 5.70 13.81
N ALA A 361 2.78 4.42 13.85
CA ALA A 361 2.12 3.40 14.68
C ALA A 361 2.17 3.74 16.18
N TYR A 362 3.31 4.22 16.67
CA TYR A 362 3.45 4.71 18.04
C TYR A 362 2.47 5.86 18.34
N CYS A 363 2.41 6.85 17.44
CA CYS A 363 1.48 7.98 17.56
C CYS A 363 0.01 7.52 17.56
N HIS A 364 -0.35 6.52 16.77
CA HIS A 364 -1.70 5.96 16.79
C HIS A 364 -2.06 5.32 18.13
N PHE A 365 -1.15 4.57 18.75
CA PHE A 365 -1.38 4.01 20.11
C PHE A 365 -1.44 5.10 21.17
N LEU A 366 -0.58 6.11 21.10
CA LEU A 366 -0.60 7.25 22.01
C LEU A 366 -1.93 8.01 21.91
N ARG A 367 -2.40 8.32 20.69
CA ARG A 367 -3.68 9.01 20.48
C ARG A 367 -4.85 8.20 21.02
N LEU A 368 -4.84 6.89 20.81
CA LEU A 368 -5.85 6.00 21.37
C LEU A 368 -5.82 6.02 22.90
N LEU A 369 -4.64 5.96 23.52
CA LEU A 369 -4.47 6.04 24.97
C LEU A 369 -4.97 7.38 25.52
N MET A 370 -4.60 8.49 24.90
CA MET A 370 -5.06 9.83 25.28
C MET A 370 -6.59 9.91 25.22
N HIS A 371 -7.20 9.41 24.14
CA HIS A 371 -8.64 9.38 24.03
C HIS A 371 -9.30 8.52 25.11
N PHE A 372 -8.72 7.36 25.46
CA PHE A 372 -9.18 6.55 26.60
C PHE A 372 -9.10 7.30 27.93
N ILE A 373 -8.05 8.09 28.17
CA ILE A 373 -7.92 8.91 29.38
C ILE A 373 -9.01 9.98 29.44
N ASP A 374 -9.35 10.59 28.30
CA ASP A 374 -10.39 11.61 28.23
C ASP A 374 -11.79 11.04 28.52
N ILE A 375 -12.12 9.86 27.96
CA ILE A 375 -13.45 9.24 28.13
C ILE A 375 -13.61 8.42 29.42
N TYR A 376 -12.49 8.04 30.08
CA TYR A 376 -12.48 7.34 31.37
C TYR A 376 -11.64 8.12 32.40
N PRO A 377 -12.23 9.11 33.10
CA PRO A 377 -11.51 9.96 34.06
C PRO A 377 -10.84 9.20 35.22
N GLU A 378 -11.28 7.97 35.52
CA GLU A 378 -10.61 7.08 36.47
C GLU A 378 -9.17 6.72 36.08
N LEU A 379 -8.84 6.78 34.77
CA LEU A 379 -7.49 6.54 34.27
C LEU A 379 -6.54 7.70 34.59
N GLY A 380 -7.04 8.95 34.56
CA GLY A 380 -6.23 10.12 34.92
C GLY A 380 -5.88 10.20 36.41
N LYS A 381 -6.58 9.45 37.26
CA LYS A 381 -6.34 9.38 38.72
C LYS A 381 -5.36 8.28 39.12
N LEU A 382 -5.14 7.31 38.24
CA LEU A 382 -4.05 6.36 38.39
C LEU A 382 -2.77 7.14 38.10
N ASN A 383 -1.96 7.42 39.14
CA ASN A 383 -0.65 8.06 38.97
C ASN A 383 0.21 7.25 37.99
N VAL A 384 0.15 7.62 36.70
CA VAL A 384 1.03 7.08 35.68
C VAL A 384 2.36 7.76 35.87
N VAL A 385 3.24 7.13 36.65
CA VAL A 385 4.65 7.47 36.67
C VAL A 385 5.19 7.07 35.29
N PHE A 386 5.28 8.03 34.38
CA PHE A 386 6.10 7.88 33.19
C PHE A 386 7.55 7.71 33.67
N VAL A 387 8.12 6.51 33.48
CA VAL A 387 9.54 6.22 33.72
C VAL A 387 10.28 6.38 32.42
#